data_AF-A0A8T8X1A7-F1
#
_entry.id   AF-A0A8T8X1A7-F1
#
_cell.length_a   1.000
_cell.length_b   1.000
_cell.length_c   1.000
_cell.angle_alpha   90.00
_cell.angle_beta   90.00
_cell.angle_gamma   90.00
#
_symmetry.space_group_name_H-M   'P 1'
#
loop_
_entity.id
_entity.type
_entity.pdbx_description
1 polymer ?
#
loop_
_entity_poly.entity_id
_entity_poly.type
_entity_poly.pdbx_seq_one_letter_code
_entity_poly.pdbx_strand_id
1 'polypeptide(L)'
;MTLWRTVTSAGSPSLLAIETISDSAYFSLDVTEGSEGNKSVAWAWIKVVDKQITQLELYANRSRGDHGFPFSAVELPRNYERWMSPPADRDNATRAVLESLGAATFNPNDTISVTVADDCQFTEEGWSVIVPGPDGDGSTTPLGCSWRQHRSADADARLNLVIDEQYGIVVTGAIIPGKICPYGEISAFIPNDMKEAQAQQDEWLAKSKLQATRRCWLLPQPRVRLSKSFNVTTASYKASRLCSI
;
A
#
# COMPACT_ATOMS: atom_id res chain seq x y z
N MET A 1 -8.38 -10.14 2.03
CA MET A 1 -9.20 -10.98 1.13
C MET A 1 -8.55 -12.33 0.92
N THR A 2 -9.34 -13.40 0.82
CA THR A 2 -8.86 -14.78 0.57
C THR A 2 -8.63 -15.05 -0.93
N LEU A 3 -7.90 -16.12 -1.24
CA LEU A 3 -7.79 -16.70 -2.59
C LEU A 3 -9.07 -17.46 -2.93
N TRP A 4 -9.82 -17.04 -3.95
CA TRP A 4 -11.09 -17.67 -4.35
C TRP A 4 -10.94 -18.46 -5.66
N ARG A 5 -9.85 -18.22 -6.38
CA ARG A 5 -9.44 -18.96 -7.58
C ARG A 5 -8.18 -19.75 -7.26
N THR A 6 -7.99 -20.87 -7.96
CA THR A 6 -6.75 -21.64 -7.88
C THR A 6 -5.59 -20.81 -8.43
N VAL A 7 -4.53 -20.67 -7.64
CA VAL A 7 -3.26 -20.13 -8.12
C VAL A 7 -2.60 -21.17 -8.99
N THR A 8 -2.39 -20.86 -10.27
CA THR A 8 -1.81 -21.77 -11.27
C THR A 8 -0.32 -21.53 -11.50
N SER A 9 0.17 -20.33 -11.18
CA SER A 9 1.59 -20.01 -11.12
C SER A 9 1.86 -18.82 -10.19
N ALA A 10 3.09 -18.74 -9.72
CA ALA A 10 3.60 -17.65 -8.89
C ALA A 10 4.98 -17.23 -9.40
N GLY A 11 5.21 -15.93 -9.54
CA GLY A 11 6.52 -15.37 -9.83
C GLY A 11 7.46 -15.41 -8.63
N SER A 12 8.70 -14.96 -8.83
CA SER A 12 9.61 -14.69 -7.72
C SER A 12 9.14 -13.46 -6.93
N PRO A 13 9.47 -13.37 -5.61
CA PRO A 13 9.25 -12.16 -4.83
C PRO A 13 9.83 -10.92 -5.52
N SER A 14 8.96 -9.98 -5.87
CA SER A 14 9.33 -8.64 -6.34
C SER A 14 9.76 -7.75 -5.16
N LEU A 15 9.23 -8.04 -3.98
CA LEU A 15 9.65 -7.49 -2.71
C LEU A 15 9.81 -8.64 -1.72
N LEU A 16 10.93 -8.66 -1.00
CA LEU A 16 11.23 -9.62 0.04
C LEU A 16 11.95 -8.90 1.18
N ALA A 17 11.31 -8.84 2.33
CA ALA A 17 11.91 -8.36 3.57
C ALA A 17 12.06 -9.55 4.52
N ILE A 18 13.25 -9.72 5.08
CA ILE A 18 13.56 -10.83 5.99
C ILE A 18 14.04 -10.25 7.32
N GLU A 19 13.46 -10.72 8.42
CA GLU A 19 13.90 -10.40 9.76
C GLU A 19 14.32 -11.66 10.51
N THR A 20 15.58 -11.71 10.90
CA THR A 20 16.16 -12.88 11.60
C THR A 20 15.95 -12.85 13.11
N ILE A 21 15.65 -11.69 13.71
CA ILE A 21 15.38 -11.60 15.15
C ILE A 21 13.99 -12.16 15.48
N SER A 22 13.01 -11.80 14.66
CA SER A 22 11.65 -12.27 14.79
C SER A 22 11.37 -13.49 13.91
N ASP A 23 12.39 -14.10 13.30
CA ASP A 23 12.27 -15.22 12.34
C ASP A 23 11.04 -15.09 11.42
N SER A 24 10.91 -13.93 10.80
CA SER A 24 9.76 -13.57 9.98
C SER A 24 10.19 -13.09 8.61
N ALA A 25 9.28 -13.18 7.65
CA ALA A 25 9.49 -12.59 6.34
C ALA A 25 8.19 -12.04 5.79
N TYR A 26 8.31 -10.99 5.00
CA TYR A 26 7.24 -10.43 4.20
C TYR A 26 7.66 -10.50 2.75
N PHE A 27 6.74 -10.89 1.87
CA PHE A 27 6.99 -10.88 0.45
C PHE A 27 5.77 -10.44 -0.34
N SER A 28 6.03 -9.87 -1.52
CA SER A 28 5.02 -9.58 -2.53
C SER A 28 5.48 -10.06 -3.90
N LEU A 29 4.58 -10.71 -4.63
CA LEU A 29 4.84 -11.32 -5.93
C LEU A 29 3.59 -11.34 -6.80
N ASP A 30 3.77 -11.46 -8.12
CA ASP A 30 2.67 -11.70 -9.04
C ASP A 30 2.25 -13.17 -9.00
N VAL A 31 0.94 -13.42 -9.00
CA VAL A 31 0.36 -14.74 -9.15
C VAL A 31 -0.60 -14.76 -10.32
N THR A 32 -0.75 -15.94 -10.92
CA THR A 32 -1.78 -16.21 -11.92
C THR A 32 -2.93 -16.97 -11.25
N GLU A 33 -4.14 -16.42 -11.33
CA GLU A 33 -5.35 -17.02 -10.75
C GLU A 33 -6.28 -17.57 -11.85
N GLY A 34 -6.24 -18.88 -12.08
CA GLY A 34 -6.96 -19.53 -13.18
C GLY A 34 -6.17 -19.47 -14.50
N SER A 35 -6.68 -18.73 -15.48
CA SER A 35 -6.01 -18.57 -16.79
C SER A 35 -4.94 -17.48 -16.79
N GLU A 36 -3.98 -17.56 -17.72
CA GLU A 36 -2.79 -16.70 -17.80
C GLU A 36 -3.07 -15.19 -17.82
N GLY A 37 -4.24 -14.77 -18.31
CA GLY A 37 -4.64 -13.36 -18.32
C GLY A 37 -5.08 -12.79 -16.97
N ASN A 38 -5.27 -13.63 -15.95
CA ASN A 38 -5.73 -13.20 -14.62
C ASN A 38 -4.54 -13.09 -13.67
N LYS A 39 -3.88 -11.92 -13.70
CA LYS A 39 -2.77 -11.61 -12.80
C LYS A 39 -3.24 -10.88 -11.56
N SER A 40 -2.76 -11.34 -10.42
CA SER A 40 -3.04 -10.79 -9.08
C SER A 40 -1.72 -10.49 -8.39
N VAL A 41 -1.72 -9.57 -7.43
CA VAL A 41 -0.58 -9.36 -6.54
C VAL A 41 -0.86 -10.13 -5.26
N ALA A 42 -0.06 -11.16 -5.00
CA ALA A 42 -0.05 -11.82 -3.71
C ALA A 42 0.96 -11.11 -2.81
N TRP A 43 0.61 -10.96 -1.55
CA TRP A 43 1.57 -10.60 -0.53
C TRP A 43 1.27 -11.36 0.75
N ALA A 44 2.33 -11.68 1.46
CA ALA A 44 2.24 -12.54 2.61
C ALA A 44 3.24 -12.14 3.68
N TRP A 45 2.87 -12.45 4.91
CA TRP A 45 3.77 -12.48 6.05
C TRP A 45 3.83 -13.90 6.58
N ILE A 46 5.04 -14.37 6.89
CA ILE A 46 5.28 -15.69 7.46
C ILE A 46 6.13 -15.57 8.72
N LYS A 47 5.88 -16.49 9.65
CA LYS A 47 6.78 -16.80 10.76
C LYS A 47 7.41 -18.17 10.50
N VAL A 48 8.72 -18.26 10.67
CA VAL A 48 9.48 -19.50 10.53
C VAL A 48 10.03 -19.90 11.89
N VAL A 49 9.86 -21.15 12.30
CA VAL A 49 10.50 -21.72 13.49
C VAL A 49 11.00 -23.10 13.11
N ASP A 50 12.25 -23.43 13.44
CA ASP A 50 12.86 -24.73 13.14
C ASP A 50 12.73 -25.14 11.66
N LYS A 51 12.90 -24.16 10.75
CA LYS A 51 12.76 -24.31 9.29
C LYS A 51 11.35 -24.68 8.81
N GLN A 52 10.33 -24.45 9.63
CA GLN A 52 8.92 -24.66 9.28
C GLN A 52 8.15 -23.35 9.35
N ILE A 53 7.21 -23.15 8.42
CA ILE A 53 6.27 -22.02 8.48
C ILE A 53 5.25 -22.32 9.58
N THR A 54 5.31 -21.59 10.68
CA THR A 54 4.40 -21.77 11.83
C THR A 54 3.23 -20.81 11.81
N GLN A 55 3.36 -19.67 11.12
CA GLN A 55 2.28 -18.71 10.90
C GLN A 55 2.34 -18.22 9.46
N LEU A 56 1.16 -18.03 8.88
CA LEU A 56 0.99 -17.54 7.52
C LEU A 56 -0.18 -16.57 7.48
N GLU A 57 0.08 -15.38 6.99
CA GLU A 57 -0.94 -14.45 6.53
C GLU A 57 -0.75 -14.21 5.05
N LEU A 58 -1.76 -14.53 4.26
CA LEU A 58 -1.71 -14.43 2.81
C LEU A 58 -2.91 -13.66 2.30
N TYR A 59 -2.63 -12.72 1.41
CA TYR A 59 -3.60 -11.88 0.76
C TYR A 59 -3.33 -11.84 -0.73
N ALA A 60 -4.40 -11.67 -1.51
CA ALA A 60 -4.32 -11.50 -2.95
C ALA A 60 -5.19 -10.33 -3.37
N ASN A 61 -4.57 -9.40 -4.08
CA ASN A 61 -5.18 -8.23 -4.68
C ASN A 61 -5.42 -8.51 -6.16
N ARG A 62 -6.65 -8.26 -6.61
CA ARG A 62 -7.11 -8.55 -7.98
C ARG A 62 -7.50 -7.30 -8.73
N SER A 63 -7.72 -6.22 -7.99
CA SER A 63 -8.23 -4.97 -8.52
C SER A 63 -7.91 -3.82 -7.58
N ARG A 64 -7.95 -2.61 -8.12
CA ARG A 64 -7.78 -1.35 -7.38
C ARG A 64 -8.64 -1.31 -6.11
N GLY A 65 -9.90 -1.73 -6.22
CA GLY A 65 -10.86 -1.64 -5.11
C GLY A 65 -10.59 -2.59 -3.94
N ASP A 66 -9.55 -3.42 -3.98
CA ASP A 66 -9.25 -4.41 -2.95
C ASP A 66 -8.48 -3.83 -1.76
N HIS A 67 -7.43 -3.03 -1.98
CA HIS A 67 -6.68 -2.35 -0.93
C HIS A 67 -6.46 -0.84 -1.17
N GLY A 68 -6.73 -0.26 -2.36
CA GLY A 68 -6.76 1.20 -2.52
C GLY A 68 -6.96 1.76 -3.94
N PHE A 69 -6.00 2.54 -4.44
CA PHE A 69 -6.23 3.45 -5.57
C PHE A 69 -5.66 2.93 -6.92
N PRO A 70 -4.37 2.62 -7.08
CA PRO A 70 -3.89 1.86 -8.22
C PRO A 70 -3.52 0.40 -7.88
N PHE A 71 -3.46 -0.44 -8.91
CA PHE A 71 -3.10 -1.86 -8.82
C PHE A 71 -2.42 -2.28 -10.13
N SER A 72 -1.33 -3.04 -10.05
CA SER A 72 -0.76 -3.73 -11.20
C SER A 72 0.20 -4.84 -10.81
N ALA A 73 -0.13 -6.06 -11.21
CA ALA A 73 0.78 -7.19 -11.15
C ALA A 73 1.92 -7.10 -12.17
N VAL A 74 1.75 -6.36 -13.28
CA VAL A 74 2.74 -6.26 -14.36
C VAL A 74 3.89 -5.32 -14.00
N GLU A 75 3.58 -4.17 -13.39
CA GLU A 75 4.61 -3.20 -12.99
C GLU A 75 5.23 -3.49 -11.62
N LEU A 76 4.71 -4.49 -10.89
CA LEU A 76 5.14 -4.86 -9.55
C LEU A 76 6.68 -5.03 -9.45
N PRO A 77 7.36 -5.80 -10.33
CA PRO A 77 8.82 -5.97 -10.23
C PRO A 77 9.57 -4.66 -10.40
N ARG A 78 9.20 -3.86 -11.41
CA ARG A 78 9.83 -2.58 -11.73
C ARG A 78 9.65 -1.57 -10.58
N ASN A 79 8.46 -1.50 -10.01
CA ASN A 79 8.16 -0.54 -8.95
C ASN A 79 8.82 -0.89 -7.61
N TYR A 80 9.10 -2.16 -7.34
CA TYR A 80 9.80 -2.59 -6.13
C TYR A 80 11.31 -2.81 -6.31
N GLU A 81 11.82 -2.76 -7.54
CA GLU A 81 13.25 -2.90 -7.85
C GLU A 81 14.12 -1.98 -6.98
N ARG A 82 13.70 -0.72 -6.82
CA ARG A 82 14.46 0.27 -6.03
C ARG A 82 14.51 -0.06 -4.54
N TRP A 83 13.50 -0.73 -3.99
CA TRP A 83 13.51 -1.20 -2.60
C TRP A 83 14.42 -2.41 -2.42
N MET A 84 14.48 -3.28 -3.42
CA MET A 84 15.32 -4.48 -3.42
C MET A 84 16.77 -4.22 -3.87
N SER A 85 17.05 -3.05 -4.45
CA SER A 85 18.38 -2.62 -4.87
C SER A 85 18.67 -1.18 -4.38
N PRO A 86 18.71 -0.94 -3.06
CA PRO A 86 18.93 0.39 -2.55
C PRO A 86 20.36 0.85 -2.88
N PRO A 87 20.56 2.14 -3.24
CA PRO A 87 21.90 2.67 -3.50
C PRO A 87 22.90 2.43 -2.36
N ALA A 88 24.12 2.03 -2.72
CA ALA A 88 25.14 1.52 -1.83
C ALA A 88 25.76 2.57 -0.89
N ASP A 89 25.60 3.85 -1.21
CA ASP A 89 26.15 5.00 -0.47
C ASP A 89 25.21 5.55 0.61
N ARG A 90 24.10 4.86 0.87
CA ARG A 90 23.12 5.27 1.86
C ARG A 90 23.59 5.00 3.29
N ASP A 91 23.11 5.81 4.23
CA ASP A 91 23.19 5.50 5.64
C ASP A 91 22.03 4.56 6.01
N ASN A 92 22.36 3.35 6.46
CA ASN A 92 21.34 2.40 6.90
C ASN A 92 20.64 2.91 8.16
N ALA A 93 19.30 2.88 8.17
CA ALA A 93 18.53 3.15 9.38
C ALA A 93 18.84 2.09 10.44
N THR A 94 18.94 2.51 11.69
CA THR A 94 19.05 1.58 12.82
C THR A 94 17.70 0.91 13.07
N ARG A 95 17.69 -0.29 13.66
CA ARG A 95 16.44 -0.92 14.12
C ARG A 95 15.57 0.01 14.96
N ALA A 96 16.14 0.74 15.91
CA ALA A 96 15.39 1.68 16.76
C ALA A 96 14.65 2.75 15.95
N VAL A 97 15.25 3.23 14.85
CA VAL A 97 14.57 4.14 13.92
C VAL A 97 13.42 3.42 13.21
N LEU A 98 13.67 2.22 12.68
CA LEU A 98 12.65 1.46 11.95
C LEU A 98 11.46 1.09 12.84
N GLU A 99 11.71 0.74 14.10
CA GLU A 99 10.68 0.50 15.12
C GLU A 99 9.86 1.76 15.40
N SER A 100 10.52 2.91 15.55
CA SER A 100 9.86 4.20 15.79
C SER A 100 9.02 4.61 14.58
N LEU A 101 9.52 4.35 13.36
CA LEU A 101 8.79 4.60 12.13
C LEU A 101 7.54 3.72 12.03
N GLY A 102 7.68 2.41 12.27
CA GLY A 102 6.55 1.47 12.28
C GLY A 102 5.48 1.87 13.30
N ALA A 103 5.89 2.26 14.51
CA ALA A 103 4.98 2.73 15.56
C ALA A 103 4.21 4.00 15.17
N ALA A 104 4.84 4.91 14.40
CA ALA A 104 4.23 6.16 14.01
C ALA A 104 3.31 6.07 12.78
N THR A 105 3.50 5.08 11.91
CA THR A 105 2.80 4.95 10.61
C THR A 105 1.27 5.02 10.77
N PHE A 106 0.70 4.32 11.75
CA PHE A 106 -0.76 4.32 12.01
C PHE A 106 -1.16 4.95 13.34
N ASN A 107 -0.23 5.65 14.00
CA ASN A 107 -0.50 6.39 15.23
C ASN A 107 -0.49 7.90 14.94
N PRO A 108 -1.66 8.56 14.81
CA PRO A 108 -1.72 9.98 14.50
C PRO A 108 -1.23 10.87 15.66
N ASN A 109 -1.10 10.33 16.87
CA ASN A 109 -0.58 11.06 18.03
C ASN A 109 0.96 10.99 18.11
N ASP A 110 1.60 10.20 17.25
CA ASP A 110 3.06 10.15 17.19
C ASP A 110 3.63 11.43 16.55
N THR A 111 4.71 11.93 17.14
CA THR A 111 5.34 13.22 16.80
C THR A 111 6.64 13.08 16.03
N ILE A 112 7.02 11.86 15.62
CA ILE A 112 8.22 11.65 14.82
C ILE A 112 8.14 12.46 13.52
N SER A 113 9.21 13.21 13.25
CA SER A 113 9.38 13.92 12.00
C SER A 113 10.19 13.05 11.05
N VAL A 114 9.59 12.72 9.92
CA VAL A 114 10.22 11.91 8.87
C VAL A 114 10.56 12.83 7.70
N THR A 115 11.84 12.92 7.35
CA THR A 115 12.27 13.69 6.17
C THR A 115 12.02 12.86 4.92
N VAL A 116 11.03 13.23 4.14
CA VAL A 116 10.70 12.54 2.89
C VAL A 116 11.68 12.94 1.78
N ALA A 117 12.08 11.94 1.00
CA ALA A 117 12.91 12.09 -0.19
C ALA A 117 12.20 12.89 -1.31
N ASP A 118 12.91 13.80 -1.99
CA ASP A 118 12.36 14.53 -3.15
C ASP A 118 12.00 13.59 -4.31
N ASP A 119 12.70 12.46 -4.43
CA ASP A 119 12.46 11.43 -5.43
C ASP A 119 11.76 10.18 -4.85
N CYS A 120 11.06 10.36 -3.71
CA CYS A 120 10.22 9.31 -3.16
C CYS A 120 9.06 9.00 -4.09
N GLN A 121 8.82 7.72 -4.39
CA GLN A 121 7.67 7.29 -5.18
C GLN A 121 6.60 6.69 -4.28
N PHE A 122 5.40 7.27 -4.29
CA PHE A 122 4.27 6.66 -3.63
C PHE A 122 3.75 5.49 -4.48
N THR A 123 3.81 4.28 -3.92
CA THR A 123 3.34 3.05 -4.56
C THR A 123 2.24 2.39 -3.75
N GLU A 124 1.29 1.78 -4.45
CA GLU A 124 0.24 0.98 -3.86
C GLU A 124 -0.03 -0.24 -4.77
N GLU A 125 -0.13 -1.42 -4.17
CA GLU A 125 -0.42 -2.70 -4.85
C GLU A 125 0.35 -2.94 -6.17
N GLY A 126 1.66 -2.64 -6.17
CA GLY A 126 2.55 -2.83 -7.32
C GLY A 126 2.49 -1.74 -8.39
N TRP A 127 1.76 -0.64 -8.16
CA TRP A 127 1.67 0.47 -9.10
C TRP A 127 2.09 1.81 -8.46
N SER A 128 2.65 2.71 -9.26
CA SER A 128 2.96 4.09 -8.83
C SER A 128 1.68 4.92 -8.78
N VAL A 129 1.33 5.48 -7.64
CA VAL A 129 0.13 6.29 -7.50
C VAL A 129 0.25 7.54 -8.36
N ILE A 130 -0.46 7.57 -9.46
CA ILE A 130 -0.70 8.77 -10.30
C ILE A 130 -2.06 9.31 -9.84
N VAL A 131 -2.35 10.61 -10.03
CA VAL A 131 -3.71 11.17 -9.86
C VAL A 131 -4.46 11.01 -11.19
N PRO A 132 -5.17 9.91 -11.45
CA PRO A 132 -5.82 9.63 -12.71
C PRO A 132 -7.29 9.98 -12.50
N GLY A 133 -7.60 11.26 -12.53
CA GLY A 133 -8.99 11.70 -12.56
C GLY A 133 -9.43 11.92 -14.00
N PRO A 134 -10.70 11.68 -14.36
CA PRO A 134 -11.31 12.35 -15.52
C PRO A 134 -11.36 13.88 -15.33
N ASP A 135 -11.22 14.35 -14.09
CA ASP A 135 -10.98 15.75 -13.70
C ASP A 135 -9.56 15.95 -13.11
N GLY A 136 -8.65 15.00 -13.32
CA GLY A 136 -7.23 15.20 -13.02
C GLY A 136 -6.63 16.21 -14.00
N ASP A 137 -5.36 16.58 -13.79
CA ASP A 137 -4.62 17.42 -14.73
C ASP A 137 -4.16 16.66 -15.99
N GLY A 138 -4.49 15.36 -16.11
CA GLY A 138 -3.99 14.49 -17.16
C GLY A 138 -2.54 14.06 -16.96
N SER A 139 -1.96 14.33 -15.78
CA SER A 139 -0.58 13.96 -15.47
C SER A 139 -0.40 12.45 -15.45
N THR A 140 0.70 12.02 -16.05
CA THR A 140 1.24 10.66 -15.95
C THR A 140 2.36 10.57 -14.92
N THR A 141 2.64 11.67 -14.23
CA THR A 141 3.72 11.76 -13.24
C THR A 141 3.24 11.09 -11.94
N PRO A 142 3.99 10.11 -11.42
CA PRO A 142 3.72 9.55 -10.10
C PRO A 142 3.74 10.61 -9.00
N LEU A 143 2.89 10.45 -8.01
CA LEU A 143 2.90 11.24 -6.79
C LEU A 143 4.17 10.94 -5.97
N GLY A 144 4.74 12.02 -5.44
CA GLY A 144 5.72 11.93 -4.38
C GLY A 144 5.11 11.39 -3.09
N CYS A 145 5.93 10.81 -2.23
CA CYS A 145 5.48 10.45 -0.88
C CYS A 145 5.27 11.70 -0.02
N SER A 146 4.52 11.56 1.08
CA SER A 146 4.38 12.63 2.07
C SER A 146 4.18 12.04 3.46
N TRP A 147 4.85 12.60 4.47
CA TRP A 147 4.63 12.23 5.87
C TRP A 147 3.64 13.22 6.51
N ARG A 148 2.34 12.96 6.33
CA ARG A 148 1.28 13.88 6.78
C ARG A 148 0.97 13.69 8.26
N GLN A 149 0.67 14.81 8.93
CA GLN A 149 0.10 14.78 10.30
C GLN A 149 -1.29 14.14 10.32
N HIS A 150 -2.10 14.38 9.29
CA HIS A 150 -3.39 13.73 9.11
C HIS A 150 -3.23 12.48 8.24
N ARG A 151 -3.21 11.32 8.88
CA ARG A 151 -3.11 9.99 8.27
C ARG A 151 -4.10 9.03 8.92
N SER A 152 -4.39 7.92 8.26
CA SER A 152 -5.25 6.87 8.79
C SER A 152 -4.72 6.35 10.12
N ALA A 153 -5.62 6.08 11.06
CA ALA A 153 -5.26 5.56 12.36
C ALA A 153 -5.72 4.12 12.55
N ASP A 154 -4.91 3.33 13.24
CA ASP A 154 -5.31 2.04 13.78
C ASP A 154 -4.62 1.84 15.13
N ALA A 155 -5.41 1.88 16.20
CA ALA A 155 -4.91 1.69 17.56
C ALA A 155 -4.43 0.24 17.80
N ASP A 156 -4.92 -0.71 17.00
CA ASP A 156 -4.58 -2.13 17.06
C ASP A 156 -3.63 -2.53 15.93
N ALA A 157 -2.94 -1.55 15.32
CA ALA A 157 -1.95 -1.81 14.28
C ALA A 157 -0.87 -2.76 14.80
N ARG A 158 -0.58 -3.78 14.01
CA ARG A 158 0.47 -4.77 14.29
C ARG A 158 1.78 -4.20 13.79
N LEU A 159 2.48 -3.61 14.73
CA LEU A 159 3.76 -2.94 14.52
C LEU A 159 4.86 -3.96 14.22
N ASN A 160 5.82 -3.56 13.38
CA ASN A 160 7.10 -4.26 13.22
C ASN A 160 6.94 -5.76 12.92
N LEU A 161 6.02 -6.11 12.01
CA LEU A 161 5.83 -7.50 11.57
C LEU A 161 7.10 -8.08 10.94
N VAL A 162 7.87 -7.22 10.28
CA VAL A 162 9.21 -7.47 9.75
C VAL A 162 10.02 -6.18 9.85
N ILE A 163 11.23 -6.26 10.37
CA ILE A 163 12.27 -5.22 10.27
C ILE A 163 13.49 -5.80 9.54
N ASP A 164 13.68 -5.36 8.30
CA ASP A 164 14.84 -5.70 7.48
C ASP A 164 15.82 -4.51 7.48
N GLU A 165 16.85 -4.58 8.33
CA GLU A 165 17.88 -3.54 8.43
C GLU A 165 18.78 -3.46 7.19
N GLN A 166 18.94 -4.58 6.46
CA GLN A 166 19.76 -4.62 5.26
C GLN A 166 19.15 -3.76 4.17
N TYR A 167 17.82 -3.77 4.02
CA TYR A 167 17.08 -2.95 3.05
C TYR A 167 16.43 -1.71 3.67
N GLY A 168 16.49 -1.57 5.00
CA GLY A 168 15.89 -0.45 5.72
C GLY A 168 14.35 -0.49 5.63
N ILE A 169 13.76 -1.68 5.68
CA ILE A 169 12.32 -1.89 5.51
C ILE A 169 11.70 -2.19 6.87
N VAL A 170 10.55 -1.59 7.16
CA VAL A 170 9.65 -1.98 8.24
C VAL A 170 8.27 -2.26 7.67
N VAL A 171 7.68 -3.39 8.06
CA VAL A 171 6.33 -3.80 7.66
C VAL A 171 5.40 -3.66 8.84
N THR A 172 4.33 -2.88 8.67
CA THR A 172 3.28 -2.70 9.68
C THR A 172 1.94 -3.09 9.09
N GLY A 173 1.17 -3.90 9.80
CA GLY A 173 -0.15 -4.35 9.36
C GLY A 173 -1.26 -3.66 10.14
N ALA A 174 -2.16 -2.96 9.45
CA ALA A 174 -3.30 -2.28 10.04
C ALA A 174 -4.63 -2.71 9.40
N ILE A 175 -5.73 -2.41 10.08
CA ILE A 175 -7.10 -2.56 9.61
C ILE A 175 -7.78 -1.20 9.67
N ILE A 176 -7.96 -0.58 8.51
CA ILE A 176 -8.49 0.77 8.41
C ILE A 176 -9.97 0.70 8.00
N PRO A 177 -10.89 1.25 8.82
CA PRO A 177 -12.28 1.39 8.43
C PRO A 177 -12.44 2.55 7.44
N GLY A 178 -13.26 2.37 6.41
CA GLY A 178 -13.47 3.40 5.40
C GLY A 178 -14.66 3.13 4.49
N LYS A 179 -14.72 3.92 3.41
CA LYS A 179 -15.72 3.81 2.37
C LYS A 179 -15.05 3.59 1.03
N ILE A 180 -15.59 2.68 0.23
CA ILE A 180 -15.29 2.64 -1.20
C ILE A 180 -16.23 3.62 -1.89
N CYS A 181 -15.66 4.60 -2.57
CA CYS A 181 -16.37 5.61 -3.33
C CYS A 181 -16.03 5.51 -4.83
N PRO A 182 -16.98 5.81 -5.75
CA PRO A 182 -16.65 5.96 -7.17
C PRO A 182 -15.69 7.14 -7.36
N TYR A 183 -14.67 6.99 -8.20
CA TYR A 183 -13.71 8.04 -8.58
C TYR A 183 -13.45 7.95 -10.09
N GLY A 184 -14.06 8.83 -10.88
CA GLY A 184 -14.06 8.70 -12.33
C GLY A 184 -14.61 7.36 -12.83
N GLU A 185 -13.86 6.65 -13.67
CA GLU A 185 -14.20 5.30 -14.16
C GLU A 185 -13.79 4.17 -13.19
N ILE A 186 -13.20 4.52 -12.05
CA ILE A 186 -12.70 3.56 -11.05
C ILE A 186 -13.38 3.74 -9.70
N SER A 187 -12.99 2.93 -8.72
CA SER A 187 -13.38 3.08 -7.31
C SER A 187 -12.14 3.34 -6.47
N ALA A 188 -12.29 4.14 -5.42
CA ALA A 188 -11.25 4.49 -4.47
C ALA A 188 -11.71 4.16 -3.05
N PHE A 189 -10.83 3.59 -2.23
CA PHE A 189 -11.05 3.44 -0.80
C PHE A 189 -10.61 4.71 -0.07
N ILE A 190 -11.48 5.27 0.77
CA ILE A 190 -11.20 6.46 1.59
C ILE A 190 -11.40 6.09 3.07
N PRO A 191 -10.34 6.14 3.91
CA PRO A 191 -10.41 5.96 5.35
C PRO A 191 -11.43 6.89 6.03
N ASN A 192 -12.04 6.43 7.14
CA ASN A 192 -13.00 7.23 7.91
C ASN A 192 -12.40 8.45 8.58
N ASP A 193 -11.11 8.39 8.93
CA ASP A 193 -10.41 9.52 9.56
C ASP A 193 -10.07 10.63 8.56
N MET A 194 -10.08 10.33 7.26
CA MET A 194 -9.88 11.30 6.19
C MET A 194 -11.19 12.02 5.83
N LYS A 195 -11.80 12.70 6.82
CA LYS A 195 -13.13 13.34 6.70
C LYS A 195 -13.22 14.35 5.57
N GLU A 196 -12.18 15.16 5.38
CA GLU A 196 -12.14 16.16 4.31
C GLU A 196 -12.13 15.51 2.92
N ALA A 197 -11.35 14.45 2.74
CA ALA A 197 -11.32 13.70 1.49
C ALA A 197 -12.69 13.03 1.22
N GLN A 198 -13.36 12.50 2.24
CA GLN A 198 -14.72 11.98 2.09
C GLN A 198 -15.70 13.07 1.68
N ALA A 199 -15.65 14.25 2.32
CA ALA A 199 -16.54 15.36 2.00
C ALA A 199 -16.33 15.88 0.56
N GLN A 200 -15.07 16.01 0.12
CA GLN A 200 -14.74 16.37 -1.26
C GLN A 200 -15.26 15.33 -2.25
N GLN A 201 -15.13 14.03 -1.91
CA GLN A 201 -15.65 12.96 -2.75
C GLN A 201 -17.18 12.97 -2.84
N ASP A 202 -17.86 13.22 -1.72
CA ASP A 202 -19.32 13.33 -1.66
C ASP A 202 -19.81 14.54 -2.50
N GLU A 203 -19.11 15.67 -2.46
CA GLU A 203 -19.41 16.85 -3.28
C GLU A 203 -19.21 16.56 -4.77
N TRP A 204 -18.09 15.94 -5.14
CA TRP A 204 -17.84 15.51 -6.52
C TRP A 204 -18.92 14.55 -7.00
N LEU A 205 -19.28 13.53 -6.20
CA LEU A 205 -20.30 12.56 -6.55
C LEU A 205 -21.68 13.21 -6.74
N ALA A 206 -22.02 14.19 -5.91
CA ALA A 206 -23.27 14.95 -6.05
C ALA A 206 -23.30 15.75 -7.37
N LYS A 207 -22.20 16.43 -7.72
CA LYS A 207 -22.06 17.14 -9.01
C LYS A 207 -22.14 16.18 -10.20
N SER A 208 -21.44 15.04 -10.13
CA SER A 208 -21.42 14.02 -11.17
C SER A 208 -22.79 13.38 -11.37
N LYS A 209 -23.56 13.12 -10.31
CA LYS A 209 -24.95 12.62 -10.40
C LYS A 209 -25.87 13.60 -11.13
N LEU A 210 -25.72 14.90 -10.90
CA LEU A 210 -26.49 15.95 -11.61
C LEU A 210 -26.13 16.05 -13.10
N GLN A 211 -24.90 15.70 -13.47
CA GLN A 211 -24.47 15.63 -14.87
C GLN A 211 -24.87 14.29 -15.54
N ALA A 212 -24.85 13.19 -14.79
CA ALA A 212 -25.27 11.86 -15.22
C ALA A 212 -26.79 11.74 -15.41
N THR A 213 -27.61 12.52 -14.71
CA THR A 213 -29.05 12.62 -15.06
C THR A 213 -29.29 13.29 -16.41
N ARG A 214 -28.30 14.02 -16.96
CA ARG A 214 -28.34 14.58 -18.33
C ARG A 214 -27.72 13.66 -19.39
N ARG A 215 -26.95 12.66 -18.99
CA ARG A 215 -26.31 11.65 -19.85
C ARG A 215 -26.45 10.32 -19.13
N CYS A 216 -27.39 9.43 -19.49
CA CYS A 216 -27.71 8.18 -18.77
C CYS A 216 -26.49 7.34 -18.28
N TRP A 217 -25.85 7.72 -17.17
CA TRP A 217 -24.75 7.03 -16.52
C TRP A 217 -25.23 6.58 -15.14
N LEU A 218 -25.11 5.28 -14.83
CA LEU A 218 -25.36 4.74 -13.50
C LEU A 218 -24.08 4.84 -12.68
N LEU A 219 -24.06 5.75 -11.69
CA LEU A 219 -22.94 5.84 -10.74
C LEU A 219 -23.18 4.89 -9.55
N PRO A 220 -22.23 4.00 -9.21
CA PRO A 220 -22.35 3.13 -8.05
C PRO A 220 -22.43 3.95 -6.75
N GLN A 221 -23.13 3.43 -5.74
CA GLN A 221 -23.21 4.08 -4.42
C GLN A 221 -22.00 3.73 -3.56
N PRO A 222 -21.54 4.64 -2.66
CA PRO A 222 -20.51 4.34 -1.68
C PRO A 222 -20.88 3.13 -0.82
N ARG A 223 -19.89 2.29 -0.49
CA ARG A 223 -20.07 1.13 0.42
C ARG A 223 -19.07 1.21 1.57
N VAL A 224 -19.55 0.98 2.79
CA VAL A 224 -18.68 0.82 3.97
C VAL A 224 -17.90 -0.48 3.83
N ARG A 225 -16.58 -0.45 4.03
CA ARG A 225 -15.71 -1.63 4.00
C ARG A 225 -14.60 -1.49 5.03
N LEU A 226 -14.15 -2.61 5.58
CA LEU A 226 -12.86 -2.70 6.26
C LEU A 226 -11.81 -3.03 5.21
N SER A 227 -10.82 -2.16 5.04
CA SER A 227 -9.61 -2.49 4.30
C SER A 227 -8.60 -3.01 5.31
N LYS A 228 -8.04 -4.19 5.05
CA LYS A 228 -6.77 -4.54 5.68
C LYS A 228 -5.71 -3.79 4.90
N SER A 229 -4.61 -3.37 5.51
CA SER A 229 -3.52 -2.72 4.78
C SER A 229 -2.22 -3.15 5.42
N PHE A 230 -1.30 -3.68 4.63
CA PHE A 230 0.08 -3.81 5.06
C PHE A 230 0.82 -2.64 4.46
N ASN A 231 1.25 -1.74 5.31
CA ASN A 231 2.07 -0.62 4.90
C ASN A 231 3.52 -1.08 5.01
N VAL A 232 4.18 -1.15 3.86
CA VAL A 232 5.62 -1.38 3.79
C VAL A 232 6.25 0.00 3.73
N THR A 233 6.94 0.36 4.80
CA THR A 233 7.60 1.65 4.95
C THR A 233 9.10 1.40 4.92
N THR A 234 9.85 2.26 4.23
CA THR A 234 11.32 2.13 4.17
C THR A 234 11.98 3.37 4.77
N ALA A 235 13.12 3.22 5.45
CA ALA A 235 13.93 4.29 6.02
C ALA A 235 15.42 4.13 5.68
N SER A 236 16.03 5.22 5.22
CA SER A 236 17.45 5.34 4.94
C SER A 236 17.85 6.83 5.01
N TYR A 237 19.03 7.12 5.56
CA TYR A 237 19.53 8.49 5.75
C TYR A 237 20.68 8.80 4.77
N LYS A 238 20.94 10.10 4.58
CA LYS A 238 21.66 10.76 3.46
C LYS A 238 20.93 10.75 2.13
N ALA A 239 20.58 11.97 1.70
CA ALA A 239 19.92 12.32 0.44
C ALA A 239 18.89 11.27 0.00
N SER A 240 17.66 11.51 0.46
CA SER A 240 16.46 10.79 0.08
C SER A 240 16.43 9.28 0.39
N ARG A 241 15.61 8.85 1.36
CA ARG A 241 14.85 7.58 1.28
C ARG A 241 13.97 7.35 2.52
N LEU A 242 12.77 7.92 2.51
CA LEU A 242 11.69 7.54 3.43
C LEU A 242 10.37 7.50 2.65
N CYS A 243 9.74 6.32 2.53
CA CYS A 243 8.46 6.12 1.84
C CYS A 243 7.36 5.79 2.85
N SER A 244 6.22 6.48 2.82
CA SER A 244 4.95 5.97 3.37
C SER A 244 3.75 6.53 2.58
N ILE A 245 2.64 5.80 2.70
CA ILE A 245 1.24 6.23 2.50
C ILE A 245 0.87 7.29 3.54
#